data_AF-A0A5J4K6V4-F1
#
_entry.id   AF-A0A5J4K6V4-F1
#
_cell.length_a   1.000
_cell.length_b   1.000
_cell.length_c   1.000
_cell.angle_alpha   90.00
_cell.angle_beta   90.00
_cell.angle_gamma   90.00
#
_symmetry.space_group_name_H-M   'P 1'
#
loop_
_entity.id
_entity.type
_entity.pdbx_description
1 polymer ?
#
loop_
_entity_poly.entity_id
_entity_poly.type
_entity_poly.pdbx_seq_one_letter_code
_entity_poly.pdbx_strand_id
1 'polypeptide(L)'
;MRLRHFTPCRSIGAYQISRSDAHRALLINEELITFTPTEYRLLCILLTHENVEDSRLLMAIFSKPSKDRCTRKTLERHIDNIKSKLRPTGLSLRRIYRFGYALVVAEEDPERAAEGM
;
A
#
# COMPACT_ATOMS: atom_id res chain seq x y z
N MET A 1 23.78 -14.78 -9.07
CA MET A 1 23.21 -13.42 -8.96
C MET A 1 22.86 -13.15 -7.50
N ARG A 2 23.44 -12.13 -6.86
CA ARG A 2 23.17 -11.80 -5.45
C ARG A 2 21.96 -10.86 -5.40
N LEU A 3 20.81 -11.36 -4.94
CA LEU A 3 19.64 -10.56 -4.56
C LEU A 3 19.99 -9.68 -3.35
N ARG A 4 20.67 -8.57 -3.58
CA ARG A 4 20.89 -7.48 -2.63
C ARG A 4 20.18 -6.30 -3.30
N HIS A 5 19.10 -5.71 -2.79
CA HIS A 5 18.84 -5.25 -1.44
C HIS A 5 17.32 -5.21 -1.24
N PHE A 6 16.78 -6.24 -0.59
CA PHE A 6 15.44 -6.21 -0.05
C PHE A 6 15.54 -6.05 1.46
N THR A 7 14.91 -5.00 1.98
CA THR A 7 14.81 -4.70 3.40
C THR A 7 13.50 -5.30 3.91
N PRO A 8 13.54 -6.26 4.84
CA PRO A 8 12.32 -6.79 5.45
C PRO A 8 11.48 -5.69 6.07
N CYS A 9 10.16 -5.78 5.90
CA CYS A 9 9.17 -4.92 6.52
C CYS A 9 8.39 -5.73 7.57
N ARG A 10 7.49 -5.05 8.30
CA ARG A 10 6.54 -5.77 9.17
C ARG A 10 5.72 -6.75 8.33
N SER A 11 5.40 -7.90 8.90
CA SER A 11 4.39 -8.79 8.34
C SER A 11 2.99 -8.22 8.56
N ILE A 12 2.06 -8.61 7.69
CA ILE A 12 0.64 -8.28 7.81
C ILE A 12 -0.10 -9.61 7.69
N GLY A 13 -0.69 -10.09 8.79
CA GLY A 13 -1.16 -11.48 8.85
C GLY A 13 -0.02 -12.46 8.57
N ALA A 14 -0.24 -13.40 7.64
CA ALA A 14 0.76 -14.36 7.19
C ALA A 14 1.69 -13.84 6.07
N TYR A 15 1.47 -12.61 5.57
CA TYR A 15 2.20 -12.09 4.42
C TYR A 15 3.58 -11.57 4.82
N GLN A 16 4.63 -12.12 4.20
CA GLN A 16 5.99 -11.63 4.34
C GLN A 16 6.25 -10.53 3.31
N ILE A 17 6.61 -9.34 3.80
CA ILE A 17 6.81 -8.17 2.97
C ILE A 17 8.26 -7.75 3.06
N SER A 18 8.91 -7.59 1.91
CA SER A 18 10.21 -6.94 1.82
C SER A 18 10.15 -5.81 0.80
N ARG A 19 10.90 -4.73 1.04
CA ARG A 19 10.94 -3.57 0.12
C ARG A 19 12.30 -3.41 -0.52
N SER A 20 12.34 -2.92 -1.74
CA SER A 20 13.56 -2.44 -2.39
C SER A 20 13.43 -0.95 -2.68
N ASP A 21 14.16 -0.13 -1.93
CA ASP A 21 14.14 1.33 -2.06
C ASP A 21 14.73 1.77 -3.42
N ALA A 22 15.75 1.07 -3.92
CA ALA A 22 16.39 1.35 -5.21
C ALA A 22 15.42 1.16 -6.40
N HIS A 23 14.57 0.14 -6.33
CA HIS A 23 13.64 -0.21 -7.39
C HIS A 23 12.22 0.30 -7.15
N ARG A 24 11.95 0.96 -6.00
CA ARG A 24 10.61 1.35 -5.55
C ARG A 24 9.62 0.19 -5.64
N ALA A 25 10.04 -0.95 -5.11
CA ALA A 25 9.33 -2.20 -5.26
C ALA A 25 9.05 -2.86 -3.92
N LEU A 26 7.98 -3.67 -3.86
CA LEU A 26 7.70 -4.60 -2.77
C LEU A 26 7.75 -6.03 -3.32
N LEU A 27 8.34 -6.94 -2.55
CA LEU A 27 8.25 -8.37 -2.71
C LEU A 27 7.29 -8.90 -1.63
N ILE A 28 6.16 -9.46 -2.05
CA ILE A 28 5.10 -9.96 -1.16
C ILE A 28 4.78 -11.40 -1.57
N ASN A 29 5.08 -12.39 -0.72
CA ASN A 29 4.86 -13.81 -1.01
C ASN A 29 5.27 -14.20 -2.45
N GLU A 30 6.50 -13.83 -2.84
CA GLU A 30 7.11 -14.05 -4.16
C GLU A 30 6.67 -13.13 -5.30
N GLU A 31 5.61 -12.33 -5.12
CA GLU A 31 5.18 -11.33 -6.10
C GLU A 31 5.98 -10.03 -6.00
N LEU A 32 6.64 -9.63 -7.08
CA LEU A 32 7.39 -8.38 -7.17
C LEU A 32 6.55 -7.28 -7.82
N ILE A 33 6.20 -6.25 -7.06
CA ILE A 33 5.39 -5.12 -7.54
C ILE A 33 6.20 -3.84 -7.52
N THR A 34 6.16 -3.10 -8.62
CA THR A 34 6.82 -1.80 -8.76
C THR A 34 5.83 -0.63 -8.65
N PHE A 35 6.29 0.44 -8.04
CA PHE A 35 5.48 1.62 -7.74
C PHE A 35 6.11 2.90 -8.31
N THR A 36 5.26 3.88 -8.59
CA THR A 36 5.75 5.23 -8.88
C THR A 36 6.40 5.83 -7.62
N PRO A 37 7.24 6.88 -7.74
CA PRO A 37 7.86 7.52 -6.58
C PRO A 37 6.87 7.98 -5.51
N THR A 38 5.70 8.48 -5.89
CA THR A 38 4.67 8.92 -4.94
C THR A 38 3.97 7.74 -4.28
N GLU A 39 3.56 6.74 -5.05
CA GLU A 39 2.92 5.53 -4.51
C GLU A 39 3.85 4.79 -3.53
N TYR A 40 5.14 4.67 -3.88
CA TYR A 40 6.13 4.02 -3.03
C TYR A 40 6.32 4.74 -1.70
N ARG A 41 6.36 6.09 -1.71
CA ARG A 41 6.44 6.89 -0.49
C ARG A 41 5.23 6.68 0.42
N LEU A 42 4.02 6.69 -0.16
CA LEU A 42 2.79 6.42 0.58
C LEU A 42 2.83 5.02 1.21
N LEU A 43 3.24 4.01 0.45
CA LEU A 43 3.38 2.63 0.94
C LEU A 43 4.40 2.52 2.06
N CYS A 44 5.55 3.18 1.98
CA CYS A 44 6.54 3.15 3.05
C CYS A 44 5.97 3.66 4.38
N ILE A 45 5.13 4.70 4.34
CA ILE A 45 4.45 5.22 5.54
C ILE A 45 3.44 4.19 6.06
N LEU A 46 2.62 3.60 5.18
CA LEU A 46 1.62 2.58 5.51
C LEU A 46 2.21 1.25 6.00
N LEU A 47 3.43 0.92 5.59
CA LEU A 47 4.17 -0.25 6.08
C LEU A 47 4.77 -0.02 7.47
N THR A 48 4.98 1.24 7.86
CA THR A 48 5.60 1.59 9.14
C THR A 48 4.56 1.71 10.27
N HIS A 49 3.31 2.04 9.95
CA HIS A 49 2.27 2.33 10.93
C HIS A 49 0.99 1.54 10.63
N GLU A 50 0.30 1.04 11.66
CA GLU A 50 -0.97 0.29 11.49
C GLU A 50 -2.03 1.14 10.80
N ASN A 51 -2.24 2.36 11.31
CA ASN A 51 -3.18 3.33 10.78
C ASN A 51 -2.43 4.63 10.47
N VAL A 52 -2.69 5.23 9.31
CA VAL A 52 -2.07 6.49 8.88
C VAL A 52 -3.13 7.51 8.55
N GLU A 53 -3.04 8.69 9.16
CA GLU A 53 -3.92 9.82 8.90
C GLU A 53 -3.80 10.36 7.46
N ASP A 54 -4.91 10.88 6.92
CA ASP A 54 -4.92 11.58 5.64
C ASP A 54 -3.90 12.71 5.57
N SER A 55 -3.77 13.48 6.65
CA SER A 55 -2.84 14.61 6.78
C SER A 55 -1.40 14.18 6.46
N ARG A 56 -0.98 13.04 7.01
CA ARG A 56 0.37 12.50 6.87
C ARG A 56 0.63 11.93 5.48
N LEU A 57 -0.36 11.27 4.88
CA LEU A 57 -0.27 10.81 3.50
C LEU A 57 -0.22 11.98 2.52
N LEU A 58 -1.01 13.04 2.77
CA LEU A 58 -1.02 14.24 1.95
C LEU A 58 0.31 14.98 1.97
N MET A 59 0.99 15.04 3.12
CA MET A 59 2.35 15.60 3.22
C MET A 59 3.39 14.83 2.38
N ALA A 60 3.14 13.56 2.05
CA ALA A 60 4.01 12.79 1.17
C ALA A 60 3.81 13.10 -0.33
N ILE A 61 2.68 13.71 -0.68
CA ILE A 61 2.31 14.09 -2.04
C ILE A 61 2.60 15.58 -2.28
N PHE A 62 2.26 16.42 -1.29
CA PHE A 62 2.32 17.88 -1.39
C PHE A 62 3.17 18.47 -0.27
N SER A 63 4.03 19.44 -0.60
CA SER A 63 4.83 20.16 0.41
C SER A 63 3.98 21.00 1.36
N LYS A 64 2.80 21.47 0.92
CA LYS A 64 1.82 22.23 1.71
C LYS A 64 0.40 21.78 1.33
N PRO A 65 -0.15 20.74 1.98
CA PRO A 65 -1.47 20.23 1.62
C PRO A 65 -2.58 21.19 2.06
N SER A 66 -3.54 21.45 1.17
CA SER A 66 -4.77 22.17 1.49
C SER A 66 -5.86 21.18 1.95
N LYS A 67 -6.88 21.66 2.65
CA LYS A 67 -8.05 20.84 3.04
C LYS A 67 -9.13 20.78 1.94
N ASP A 68 -8.79 21.16 0.71
CA ASP A 68 -9.76 21.21 -0.36
C ASP A 68 -10.14 19.81 -0.89
N ARG A 69 -11.19 19.77 -1.72
CA ARG A 69 -11.68 18.53 -2.33
C ARG A 69 -10.68 17.95 -3.34
N CYS A 70 -9.88 18.79 -3.99
CA CYS A 70 -8.95 18.38 -5.05
C CYS A 70 -7.77 17.58 -4.47
N THR A 71 -7.22 18.07 -3.36
CA THR A 71 -6.14 17.46 -2.60
C THR A 71 -6.55 16.07 -2.10
N ARG A 72 -7.76 15.95 -1.54
CA ARG A 72 -8.32 14.66 -1.12
C ARG A 72 -8.52 13.68 -2.27
N LYS A 73 -9.11 14.13 -3.39
CA LYS A 73 -9.28 13.28 -4.59
C LYS A 73 -7.95 12.79 -5.15
N THR A 74 -6.90 13.60 -5.06
CA THR A 74 -5.56 13.21 -5.49
C THR A 74 -5.00 12.08 -4.62
N LEU A 75 -5.17 12.16 -3.30
CA LEU A 75 -4.82 11.07 -2.40
C LEU A 75 -5.61 9.80 -2.73
N GLU A 76 -6.94 9.90 -2.82
CA GLU A 76 -7.83 8.78 -3.14
C GLU A 76 -7.37 8.08 -4.43
N ARG A 77 -7.04 8.84 -5.48
CA ARG A 77 -6.53 8.29 -6.74
C ARG A 77 -5.24 7.50 -6.57
N HIS A 78 -4.27 8.02 -5.82
CA HIS A 78 -3.03 7.28 -5.55
C HIS A 78 -3.29 6.01 -4.74
N ILE A 79 -4.20 6.07 -3.76
CA ILE A 79 -4.61 4.91 -2.98
C ILE A 79 -5.26 3.85 -3.88
N ASP A 80 -6.16 4.23 -4.78
CA ASP A 80 -6.82 3.30 -5.70
C ASP A 80 -5.81 2.64 -6.64
N ASN A 81 -4.86 3.39 -7.19
CA ASN A 81 -3.77 2.83 -7.99
C ASN A 81 -2.93 1.81 -7.21
N ILE A 82 -2.61 2.12 -5.94
CA ILE A 82 -1.89 1.18 -5.07
C ILE A 82 -2.73 -0.08 -4.83
N LYS A 83 -4.03 0.06 -4.51
CA LYS A 83 -4.93 -1.09 -4.32
C LYS A 83 -4.99 -1.98 -5.55
N SER A 84 -5.11 -1.41 -6.75
CA SER A 84 -5.10 -2.16 -8.00
C SER A 84 -3.82 -2.97 -8.18
N LYS A 85 -2.67 -2.39 -7.82
CA LYS A 85 -1.37 -3.09 -7.88
C LYS A 85 -1.21 -4.17 -6.82
N LEU A 86 -1.79 -4.00 -5.63
CA LEU A 86 -1.74 -4.97 -4.55
C LEU A 86 -2.73 -6.12 -4.71
N ARG A 87 -3.78 -5.95 -5.53
CA ARG A 87 -4.83 -6.98 -5.78
C ARG A 87 -4.31 -8.42 -5.95
N PRO A 88 -3.25 -8.71 -6.74
CA PRO A 88 -2.76 -10.09 -6.89
C PRO A 88 -2.11 -10.67 -5.63
N THR A 89 -1.73 -9.84 -4.65
CA THR A 89 -0.96 -10.28 -3.47
C THR A 89 -1.80 -10.69 -2.27
N GLY A 90 -3.12 -10.50 -2.31
CA GLY A 90 -3.97 -10.70 -1.14
C GLY A 90 -3.82 -9.60 -0.06
N LEU A 91 -3.11 -8.50 -0.35
CA LEU A 91 -3.10 -7.29 0.48
C LEU A 91 -3.95 -6.19 -0.16
N SER A 92 -4.46 -5.28 0.66
CA SER A 92 -5.23 -4.12 0.20
C SER A 92 -5.13 -2.94 1.16
N LEU A 93 -5.50 -1.75 0.68
CA LEU A 93 -5.64 -0.56 1.51
C LEU A 93 -7.10 -0.36 1.93
N ARG A 94 -7.33 -0.30 3.24
CA ARG A 94 -8.63 -0.06 3.86
C ARG A 94 -8.75 1.38 4.31
N ARG A 95 -9.86 2.04 3.95
CA ARG A 95 -10.23 3.35 4.46
C ARG A 95 -10.69 3.22 5.92
N ILE A 96 -10.16 4.06 6.80
CA ILE A 96 -10.62 4.24 8.17
C ILE A 96 -11.47 5.51 8.21
N TYR A 97 -12.74 5.36 8.56
CA TYR A 97 -13.72 6.45 8.50
C TYR A 97 -13.22 7.71 9.23
N ARG A 98 -13.22 8.85 8.52
CA ARG A 98 -12.75 10.16 9.00
C ARG A 98 -11.32 10.24 9.54
N PHE A 99 -10.49 9.21 9.35
CA PHE A 99 -9.12 9.19 9.85
C PHE A 99 -8.09 9.11 8.72
N GLY A 100 -8.13 8.04 7.92
CA GLY A 100 -7.11 7.79 6.91
C GLY A 100 -7.12 6.36 6.38
N TYR A 101 -5.96 5.71 6.32
CA TYR A 101 -5.82 4.38 5.69
C TYR A 101 -4.93 3.44 6.49
N ALA A 102 -5.18 2.14 6.30
CA ALA A 102 -4.35 1.04 6.78
C ALA A 102 -4.06 0.05 5.65
N LEU A 103 -2.88 -0.55 5.67
CA LEU A 103 -2.56 -1.72 4.86
C LEU A 103 -3.01 -2.98 5.60
N VAL A 104 -3.84 -3.79 4.97
CA VAL A 104 -4.51 -4.95 5.57
C VAL A 104 -4.46 -6.15 4.62
N VAL A 105 -4.76 -7.33 5.16
CA VAL A 105 -5.13 -8.49 4.33
C VAL A 105 -6.43 -8.15 3.61
N ALA A 106 -6.47 -8.40 2.30
CA ALA A 106 -7.70 -8.29 1.53
C ALA A 106 -8.67 -9.35 2.05
N GLU A 107 -9.90 -8.96 2.39
CA GLU A 107 -10.95 -9.94 2.64
C GLU A 107 -11.11 -10.78 1.38
N GLU A 108 -11.03 -12.10 1.51
CA GLU A 108 -11.26 -13.00 0.38
C GLU A 108 -12.65 -12.71 -0.15
N ASP A 109 -12.74 -12.40 -1.43
CA ASP A 109 -14.03 -12.31 -2.12
C ASP A 109 -14.64 -13.72 -2.06
N PRO A 110 -15.74 -13.95 -1.33
CA PRO A 110 -16.26 -15.30 -1.09
C PRO A 110 -16.62 -16.04 -2.39
N GLU A 111 -16.76 -15.33 -3.51
CA GLU A 111 -17.01 -15.90 -4.82
C GLU A 111 -15.81 -16.69 -5.38
N ARG A 112 -14.56 -16.32 -5.04
CA ARG A 112 -13.36 -17.07 -5.48
C ARG A 112 -13.07 -18.32 -4.64
N ALA A 113 -13.64 -18.41 -3.44
CA ALA A 113 -13.56 -19.61 -2.60
C ALA A 113 -14.47 -20.74 -3.10
N ALA A 114 -15.46 -20.42 -3.93
CA ALA A 114 -16.44 -21.38 -4.44
C ALA A 114 -16.05 -22.07 -5.77
N GLU A 115 -15.00 -21.60 -6.46
CA GLU A 115 -14.55 -22.18 -7.75
C GLU A 115 -13.47 -23.26 -7.60
N GLY A 116 -13.14 -23.66 -6.36
CA GLY A 116 -12.10 -24.65 -6.04
C GLY A 116 -12.61 -25.94 -5.39
N MET A 117 -13.93 -26.18 -5.37
CA MET A 117 -14.53 -27.44 -4.91
C MET A 117 -15.19 -28.21 -6.04
#